data_AF-A0A182M2N6-F1
#
_entry.id   AF-A0A182M2N6-F1
#
_cell.length_a   1.000
_cell.length_b   1.000
_cell.length_c   1.000
_cell.angle_alpha   90.00
_cell.angle_beta   90.00
_cell.angle_gamma   90.00
#
_symmetry.space_group_name_H-M   'P 1'
#
loop_
_entity.id
_entity.type
_entity.pdbx_description
1 polymer ?
#
loop_
_entity_poly.entity_id
_entity_poly.type
_entity_poly.pdbx_seq_one_letter_code
_entity_poly.pdbx_strand_id
1 'polypeptide(L)'
;MNYSMCLISVHEFPKLLIVFVLAIVGGTCVLSRCPVPTKHYTTLGCEPSEDLNAQGCPRWFNCSTLDHRTSDKCYLYGKAYELHAHVPDNKVKSSCLALCTCQMNSRRGVAEFHCAHIDCPEFLSPHRTGCIRQYRTNDCCASRQACGAKRTNLPKCTIGSVSYYEGERMQFPDDPCLTCICTQHFNESDPLAHTKCYTNECAFELISPSVSANGSAPVYYGNRCCPWEWRPRM
;
A
#
# COMPACT_ATOMS: atom_id res chain seq x y z
N MET A 1 -25.53 28.11 8.40
CA MET A 1 -24.87 29.42 8.33
C MET A 1 -24.94 30.04 9.71
N ASN A 2 -23.84 30.02 10.46
CA ASN A 2 -23.69 30.79 11.69
C ASN A 2 -22.21 31.12 11.84
N TYR A 3 -21.85 32.32 11.41
CA TYR A 3 -20.59 32.96 11.77
C TYR A 3 -20.76 33.51 13.18
N SER A 4 -20.01 33.00 14.16
CA SER A 4 -19.87 33.67 15.46
C SER A 4 -18.66 34.58 15.38
N MET A 5 -18.96 35.87 15.20
CA MET A 5 -18.02 36.97 15.11
C MET A 5 -17.79 37.49 16.53
N CYS A 6 -16.59 37.28 17.09
CA CYS A 6 -16.24 37.79 18.41
C CYS A 6 -15.81 39.26 18.27
N LEU A 7 -16.70 40.17 18.69
CA LEU A 7 -16.49 41.62 18.79
C LEU A 7 -15.45 41.94 19.88
N ILE A 8 -14.38 42.67 19.52
CA ILE A 8 -13.55 43.38 20.50
C ILE A 8 -13.60 44.87 20.16
N SER A 9 -14.15 45.63 21.11
CA SER A 9 -14.30 47.08 21.07
C SER A 9 -12.93 47.78 21.07
N VAL A 10 -12.72 48.70 20.13
CA VAL A 10 -11.50 49.49 20.01
C VAL A 10 -11.71 50.83 20.72
N HIS A 11 -11.15 50.98 21.92
CA HIS A 11 -10.99 52.28 22.58
C HIS A 11 -9.61 52.85 22.23
N GLU A 12 -9.59 54.12 21.82
CA GLU A 12 -8.41 54.81 21.26
C GLU A 12 -7.34 55.23 22.30
N PHE A 13 -6.11 55.38 21.75
CA PHE A 13 -4.89 56.07 22.22
C PHE A 13 -3.99 55.41 23.29
N PRO A 14 -2.66 55.67 23.34
CA PRO A 14 -1.67 55.98 22.28
C PRO A 14 -0.34 55.17 22.39
N LYS A 15 0.40 55.09 21.28
CA LYS A 15 1.87 54.91 21.13
C LYS A 15 2.66 54.15 22.21
N LEU A 16 2.89 52.85 22.01
CA LEU A 16 4.16 52.19 22.35
C LEU A 16 4.40 51.01 21.40
N LEU A 17 5.49 51.06 20.63
CA LEU A 17 5.87 50.05 19.65
C LEU A 17 6.38 48.79 20.37
N ILE A 18 5.49 47.84 20.64
CA ILE A 18 5.87 46.48 21.06
C ILE A 18 5.80 45.60 19.81
N VAL A 19 6.96 45.23 19.28
CA VAL A 19 7.09 44.26 18.18
C VAL A 19 6.78 42.87 18.75
N PHE A 20 5.52 42.45 18.65
CA PHE A 20 5.13 41.05 18.90
C PHE A 20 5.50 40.22 17.67
N VAL A 21 6.60 39.47 17.76
CA VAL A 21 6.91 38.40 16.80
C VAL A 21 5.92 37.27 17.06
N LEU A 22 4.82 37.28 16.30
CA LEU A 22 3.90 36.14 16.23
C LEU A 22 4.64 34.99 15.53
N ALA A 23 5.20 34.09 16.32
CA ALA A 23 5.57 32.76 15.87
C ALA A 23 4.28 32.03 15.45
N ILE A 24 3.94 32.12 14.17
CA ILE A 24 2.93 31.26 13.56
C ILE A 24 3.56 29.87 13.55
N VAL A 25 3.32 29.10 14.62
CA VAL A 25 3.49 27.66 14.60
C VAL A 25 2.38 27.14 13.69
N GLY A 26 2.61 27.25 12.38
CA GLY A 26 1.85 26.53 11.39
C GLY A 26 2.10 25.06 11.67
N GLY A 27 1.13 24.41 12.31
CA GLY A 27 1.12 22.97 12.44
C GLY A 27 1.10 22.40 11.03
N THR A 28 2.28 22.05 10.53
CA THR A 28 2.39 21.14 9.41
C THR A 28 1.75 19.84 9.92
N CYS A 29 0.53 19.57 9.46
CA CYS A 29 -0.01 18.22 9.50
C CYS A 29 0.90 17.38 8.61
N VAL A 30 2.03 16.95 9.16
CA VAL A 30 2.71 15.76 8.71
C VAL A 30 1.62 14.71 8.80
N LEU A 31 1.15 14.21 7.65
CA LEU A 31 0.30 13.02 7.54
C LEU A 31 0.97 11.94 8.38
N SER A 32 0.58 11.89 9.65
CA SER A 32 1.22 11.08 10.66
C SER A 32 0.66 9.69 10.43
N ARG A 33 1.54 8.78 10.01
CA ARG A 33 1.17 7.44 9.58
C ARG A 33 0.56 6.69 10.76
N CYS A 34 -0.54 6.00 10.50
CA CYS A 34 -1.30 5.38 11.57
C CYS A 34 -0.52 4.24 12.22
N PRO A 35 -0.47 4.19 13.57
CA PRO A 35 0.30 3.18 14.29
C PRO A 35 -0.25 1.76 14.08
N VAL A 36 -1.50 1.64 13.60
CA VAL A 36 -2.15 0.37 13.29
C VAL A 36 -2.27 0.24 11.76
N PRO A 37 -1.94 -0.91 11.17
CA PRO A 37 -2.07 -1.12 9.74
C PRO A 37 -3.54 -1.15 9.31
N THR A 38 -3.94 -0.17 8.50
CA THR A 38 -5.31 0.03 8.00
C THR A 38 -5.50 -0.41 6.55
N LYS A 39 -4.46 -0.94 5.91
CA LYS A 39 -4.45 -1.19 4.46
C LYS A 39 -5.55 -2.15 4.01
N HIS A 40 -5.94 -3.12 4.82
CA HIS A 40 -7.02 -4.06 4.48
C HIS A 40 -8.37 -3.35 4.30
N TYR A 41 -8.71 -2.34 5.11
CA TYR A 41 -9.96 -1.58 4.97
C TYR A 41 -10.03 -0.85 3.64
N THR A 42 -8.97 -0.11 3.30
CA THR A 42 -8.91 0.64 2.03
C THR A 42 -8.86 -0.30 0.82
N THR A 43 -8.24 -1.48 0.97
CA THR A 43 -8.25 -2.53 -0.06
C THR A 43 -9.66 -3.08 -0.28
N LEU A 44 -10.46 -3.26 0.79
CA LEU A 44 -11.85 -3.72 0.68
C LEU A 44 -12.79 -2.66 0.05
N GLY A 45 -12.32 -1.43 -0.11
CA GLY A 45 -13.13 -0.29 -0.54
C GLY A 45 -13.85 0.43 0.60
N CYS A 46 -13.44 0.22 1.84
CA CYS A 46 -13.98 0.98 2.97
C CYS A 46 -13.41 2.39 2.99
N GLU A 47 -14.25 3.35 3.37
CA GLU A 47 -13.91 4.78 3.41
C GLU A 47 -13.45 5.18 4.82
N PRO A 48 -12.35 5.93 4.97
CA PRO A 48 -11.92 6.44 6.28
C PRO A 48 -12.90 7.49 6.81
N SER A 49 -13.13 7.51 8.12
CA SER A 49 -13.91 8.57 8.76
C SER A 49 -13.25 9.94 8.64
N GLU A 50 -14.07 10.99 8.49
CA GLU A 50 -13.59 12.39 8.60
C GLU A 50 -13.10 12.72 10.02
N ASP A 51 -13.65 12.02 11.02
CA ASP A 51 -13.21 12.14 12.41
C ASP A 51 -11.81 11.53 12.59
N LEU A 52 -10.82 12.38 12.88
CA LEU A 52 -9.45 11.97 13.12
C LEU A 52 -9.14 11.85 14.63
N ASN A 53 -8.18 10.99 14.98
CA ASN A 53 -7.58 10.96 16.31
C ASN A 53 -6.49 12.05 16.45
N ALA A 54 -5.88 12.16 17.62
CA ALA A 54 -4.82 13.14 17.88
C ALA A 54 -3.58 12.97 16.98
N GLN A 55 -3.44 11.80 16.36
CA GLN A 55 -2.38 11.46 15.42
C GLN A 55 -2.81 11.63 13.95
N GLY A 56 -3.95 12.26 13.67
CA GLY A 56 -4.42 12.50 12.30
C GLY A 56 -4.93 11.25 11.57
N CYS A 57 -5.22 10.17 12.30
CA CYS A 57 -5.72 8.93 11.73
C CYS A 57 -7.23 8.78 11.85
N PRO A 58 -7.91 8.18 10.87
CA PRO A 58 -9.34 7.94 10.93
C PRO A 58 -9.66 7.07 12.14
N ARG A 59 -10.66 7.49 12.92
CA ARG A 59 -11.11 6.75 14.11
C ARG A 59 -11.81 5.45 13.75
N TRP A 60 -12.45 5.40 12.58
CA TRP A 60 -13.15 4.21 12.08
C TRP A 60 -13.18 4.20 10.55
N PHE A 61 -13.60 3.08 9.95
CA PHE A 61 -13.77 2.93 8.51
C PHE A 61 -15.21 2.53 8.20
N ASN A 62 -15.83 3.23 7.26
CA ASN A 62 -17.15 2.88 6.74
C ASN A 62 -17.02 1.74 5.74
N CYS A 63 -17.48 0.56 6.12
CA CYS A 63 -17.48 -0.64 5.27
C CYS A 63 -18.89 -1.04 4.81
N SER A 64 -19.87 -0.13 4.83
CA SER A 64 -21.27 -0.45 4.45
C SER A 64 -21.40 -1.00 3.03
N THR A 65 -20.44 -0.69 2.15
CA THR A 65 -20.37 -1.24 0.78
C THR A 65 -20.18 -2.76 0.76
N LEU A 66 -19.66 -3.36 1.83
CA LEU A 66 -19.48 -4.80 1.95
C LEU A 66 -20.81 -5.54 2.17
N ASP A 67 -21.80 -4.91 2.81
CA ASP A 67 -23.11 -5.51 3.07
C ASP A 67 -23.93 -5.69 1.78
N HIS A 68 -23.61 -4.92 0.75
CA HIS A 68 -24.24 -5.01 -0.57
C HIS A 68 -23.55 -6.01 -1.51
N ARG A 69 -22.57 -6.78 -1.03
CA ARG A 69 -21.90 -7.78 -1.86
C ARG A 69 -22.83 -8.97 -2.09
N THR A 70 -22.99 -9.34 -3.36
CA THR A 70 -23.82 -10.47 -3.77
C THR A 70 -22.96 -11.68 -4.09
N SER A 71 -23.51 -12.88 -3.93
CA SER A 71 -22.77 -14.13 -4.15
C SER A 71 -22.50 -14.43 -5.63
N ASP A 72 -23.12 -13.73 -6.56
CA ASP A 72 -22.97 -13.90 -8.01
C ASP A 72 -21.91 -12.99 -8.64
N LYS A 73 -21.20 -12.17 -7.84
CA LYS A 73 -20.16 -11.26 -8.30
C LYS A 73 -18.86 -11.43 -7.52
N CYS A 74 -17.75 -11.12 -8.18
CA CYS A 74 -16.44 -11.08 -7.53
C CYS A 74 -16.09 -9.64 -7.16
N TYR A 75 -15.34 -9.46 -6.07
CA TYR A 75 -14.97 -8.14 -5.57
C TYR A 75 -13.47 -8.03 -5.39
N LEU A 76 -12.87 -6.98 -5.97
CA LEU A 76 -11.44 -6.72 -5.88
C LEU A 76 -11.20 -5.22 -5.79
N TYR A 77 -10.46 -4.79 -4.76
CA TYR A 77 -10.07 -3.38 -4.57
C TYR A 77 -11.28 -2.44 -4.51
N GLY A 78 -12.35 -2.88 -3.84
CA GLY A 78 -13.62 -2.15 -3.75
C GLY A 78 -14.48 -2.15 -5.03
N LYS A 79 -14.05 -2.84 -6.10
CA LYS A 79 -14.79 -2.91 -7.37
C LYS A 79 -15.47 -4.26 -7.55
N ALA A 80 -16.71 -4.24 -8.03
CA ALA A 80 -17.46 -5.43 -8.44
C ALA A 80 -17.11 -5.86 -9.87
N TYR A 81 -17.04 -7.17 -10.09
CA TYR A 81 -16.79 -7.82 -11.37
C TYR A 81 -17.91 -8.83 -11.64
N GLU A 82 -18.49 -8.75 -12.84
CA GLU A 82 -19.48 -9.72 -13.31
C GLU A 82 -18.83 -11.08 -13.59
N LEU A 83 -19.63 -12.15 -13.62
CA LEU A 83 -19.16 -13.46 -14.04
C LEU A 83 -18.50 -13.40 -15.41
N HIS A 84 -17.39 -14.12 -15.56
CA HIS A 84 -16.50 -14.16 -16.72
C HIS A 84 -15.75 -12.86 -17.00
N ALA A 85 -15.89 -11.81 -16.17
CA ALA A 85 -15.10 -10.60 -16.33
C ALA A 85 -13.62 -10.86 -15.98
N HIS A 86 -12.73 -10.29 -16.79
CA HIS A 86 -11.30 -10.34 -16.58
C HIS A 86 -10.82 -9.20 -15.67
N VAL A 87 -9.90 -9.52 -14.77
CA VAL A 87 -9.17 -8.52 -13.99
C VAL A 87 -8.03 -7.97 -14.85
N PRO A 88 -7.86 -6.64 -14.96
CA PRO A 88 -6.72 -6.05 -15.66
C PRO A 88 -5.36 -6.53 -15.12
N ASP A 89 -4.43 -6.86 -16.02
CA ASP A 89 -3.12 -7.43 -15.64
C ASP A 89 -2.34 -6.56 -14.65
N ASN A 90 -2.42 -5.23 -14.79
CA ASN A 90 -1.74 -4.30 -13.89
C ASN A 90 -2.19 -4.40 -12.42
N LYS A 91 -3.38 -4.96 -12.16
CA LYS A 91 -3.93 -5.18 -10.81
C LYS A 91 -3.50 -6.50 -10.16
N VAL A 92 -2.98 -7.44 -10.95
CA VAL A 92 -2.65 -8.80 -10.50
C VAL A 92 -1.17 -9.14 -10.66
N LYS A 93 -0.47 -8.42 -11.54
CA LYS A 93 0.93 -8.66 -11.90
C LYS A 93 1.88 -8.64 -10.71
N SER A 94 1.66 -7.77 -9.73
CA SER A 94 2.51 -7.64 -8.54
C SER A 94 2.37 -8.82 -7.58
N SER A 95 1.24 -9.55 -7.66
CA SER A 95 0.92 -10.70 -6.80
C SER A 95 1.27 -12.05 -7.43
N CYS A 96 2.02 -12.06 -8.54
CA CYS A 96 2.31 -13.27 -9.32
C CYS A 96 1.06 -14.02 -9.79
N LEU A 97 0.03 -13.27 -10.16
CA LEU A 97 -1.19 -13.81 -10.74
C LEU A 97 -1.36 -13.26 -12.16
N ALA A 98 -1.91 -14.09 -13.04
CA ALA A 98 -2.30 -13.72 -14.40
C ALA A 98 -3.65 -14.33 -14.77
N LEU A 99 -4.28 -13.79 -15.82
CA LEU A 99 -5.51 -14.33 -16.41
C LEU A 99 -6.65 -14.52 -15.39
N CYS A 100 -6.69 -13.66 -14.37
CA CYS A 100 -7.69 -13.69 -13.33
C CYS A 100 -9.07 -13.40 -13.91
N THR A 101 -10.00 -14.33 -13.70
CA THR A 101 -11.37 -14.24 -14.21
C THR A 101 -12.35 -14.55 -13.10
N CYS A 102 -13.43 -13.78 -13.01
CA CYS A 102 -14.50 -14.04 -12.06
C CYS A 102 -15.32 -15.26 -12.51
N GLN A 103 -15.46 -16.29 -11.68
CA GLN A 103 -16.23 -17.48 -12.02
C GLN A 103 -17.07 -17.95 -10.84
N MET A 104 -18.20 -18.60 -11.13
CA MET A 104 -19.08 -19.14 -10.11
C MET A 104 -18.51 -20.46 -9.57
N ASN A 105 -18.21 -20.53 -8.28
CA ASN A 105 -17.89 -21.80 -7.64
C ASN A 105 -19.18 -22.52 -7.26
N SER A 106 -19.60 -23.48 -8.09
CA SER A 106 -20.83 -24.25 -7.87
C SER A 106 -20.85 -25.04 -6.56
N ARG A 107 -19.69 -25.39 -5.98
CA ARG A 107 -19.64 -26.12 -4.69
C ARG A 107 -19.93 -25.21 -3.50
N ARG A 108 -19.49 -23.96 -3.57
CA ARG A 108 -19.63 -22.97 -2.48
C ARG A 108 -20.81 -22.03 -2.69
N GLY A 109 -21.40 -22.00 -3.89
CA GLY A 109 -22.50 -21.12 -4.23
C GLY A 109 -22.11 -19.63 -4.27
N VAL A 110 -20.82 -19.33 -4.47
CA VAL A 110 -20.29 -17.97 -4.51
C VAL A 110 -19.35 -17.78 -5.69
N ALA A 111 -19.30 -16.57 -6.24
CA ALA A 111 -18.37 -16.18 -7.27
C ALA A 111 -17.00 -15.84 -6.66
N GLU A 112 -15.94 -16.36 -7.26
CA GLU A 112 -14.56 -16.13 -6.84
C GLU A 112 -13.63 -15.96 -8.04
N PHE A 113 -12.46 -15.35 -7.82
CA PHE A 113 -11.48 -15.19 -8.89
C PHE A 113 -10.69 -16.48 -9.09
N HIS A 114 -10.66 -16.95 -10.33
CA HIS A 114 -9.77 -18.01 -10.78
C HIS A 114 -8.61 -17.38 -11.54
N CYS A 115 -7.39 -17.55 -11.02
CA CYS A 115 -6.17 -16.97 -11.55
C CYS A 115 -5.14 -18.05 -11.85
N ALA A 116 -4.31 -17.82 -12.87
CA ALA A 116 -3.10 -18.60 -13.09
C ALA A 116 -1.98 -18.08 -12.17
N HIS A 117 -1.37 -18.97 -11.38
CA HIS A 117 -0.19 -18.64 -10.60
C HIS A 117 1.04 -18.57 -11.51
N ILE A 118 1.82 -17.50 -11.39
CA ILE A 118 3.09 -17.36 -12.10
C ILE A 118 4.20 -17.88 -11.18
N ASP A 119 4.79 -19.00 -11.58
CA ASP A 119 5.98 -19.51 -10.92
C ASP A 119 7.21 -18.76 -11.42
N CYS A 120 7.79 -17.95 -10.54
CA CYS A 120 8.93 -17.12 -10.90
C CYS A 120 10.18 -17.99 -11.13
N PRO A 121 10.83 -17.89 -12.32
CA PRO A 121 11.97 -18.74 -12.68
C PRO A 121 13.13 -18.69 -11.67
N GLU A 122 13.28 -17.57 -10.95
CA GLU A 122 14.33 -17.41 -9.96
C GLU A 122 14.19 -18.27 -8.70
N PHE A 123 13.05 -18.93 -8.49
CA PHE A 123 12.81 -19.88 -7.40
C PHE A 123 12.84 -21.33 -7.88
N LEU A 124 12.79 -21.57 -9.19
CA LEU A 124 12.86 -22.90 -9.79
C LEU A 124 14.29 -23.45 -9.88
N SER A 125 15.29 -22.59 -9.78
CA SER A 125 16.71 -22.96 -9.78
C SER A 125 17.35 -22.62 -8.43
N PRO A 126 18.38 -23.37 -7.99
CA PRO A 126 19.16 -23.03 -6.82
C PRO A 126 19.64 -21.59 -6.90
N HIS A 127 19.49 -20.85 -5.80
CA HIS A 127 19.94 -19.47 -5.76
C HIS A 127 21.44 -19.42 -6.08
N ARG A 128 21.79 -18.79 -7.21
CA ARG A 128 23.19 -18.64 -7.61
C ARG A 128 23.86 -17.68 -6.64
N THR A 129 24.69 -18.23 -5.77
CA THR A 129 25.46 -17.46 -4.78
C THR A 129 26.24 -16.36 -5.48
N GLY A 130 26.10 -15.13 -5.01
CA GLY A 130 26.83 -13.99 -5.53
C GLY A 130 26.16 -13.23 -6.67
N CYS A 131 24.93 -13.59 -7.06
CA CYS A 131 24.12 -12.86 -8.04
C CYS A 131 23.04 -12.01 -7.36
N ILE A 132 22.74 -10.85 -7.96
CA ILE A 132 21.66 -9.95 -7.54
C ILE A 132 20.50 -10.03 -8.54
N ARG A 133 19.28 -10.14 -8.04
CA ARG A 133 18.06 -10.15 -8.86
C ARG A 133 17.64 -8.74 -9.22
N GLN A 134 17.30 -8.52 -10.48
CA GLN A 134 16.88 -7.23 -11.00
C GLN A 134 15.40 -7.26 -11.38
N TYR A 135 14.62 -6.40 -10.74
CA TYR A 135 13.19 -6.28 -10.86
C TYR A 135 12.82 -5.05 -11.70
N ARG A 136 11.68 -5.15 -12.39
CA ARG A 136 11.01 -4.00 -12.97
C ARG A 136 9.90 -3.56 -12.03
N THR A 137 9.46 -2.32 -12.20
CA THR A 137 8.36 -1.73 -11.44
C THR A 137 7.09 -2.57 -11.60
N ASN A 138 6.46 -2.92 -10.47
CA ASN A 138 5.22 -3.70 -10.41
C ASN A 138 5.30 -5.14 -10.98
N ASP A 139 6.49 -5.64 -11.31
CA ASP A 139 6.68 -7.05 -11.71
C ASP A 139 6.89 -7.89 -10.46
N CYS A 140 6.21 -9.03 -10.34
CA CYS A 140 6.42 -9.92 -9.20
C CYS A 140 7.70 -10.77 -9.30
N CYS A 141 8.15 -11.11 -10.52
CA CYS A 141 9.35 -11.91 -10.75
C CYS A 141 10.55 -11.05 -11.14
N ALA A 142 11.75 -11.58 -10.93
CA ALA A 142 12.98 -10.98 -11.39
C ALA A 142 13.06 -11.05 -12.92
N SER A 143 13.29 -9.90 -13.55
CA SER A 143 13.45 -9.84 -15.00
C SER A 143 14.82 -10.31 -15.47
N ARG A 144 15.85 -10.10 -14.63
CA ARG A 144 17.26 -10.40 -14.93
C ARG A 144 18.04 -10.66 -13.64
N GLN A 145 19.28 -11.09 -13.77
CA GLN A 145 20.23 -11.17 -12.67
C GLN A 145 21.60 -10.61 -13.07
N ALA A 146 22.28 -9.95 -12.13
CA ALA A 146 23.64 -9.46 -12.29
C ALA A 146 24.59 -10.26 -11.41
N CYS A 147 25.63 -10.84 -11.99
CA CYS A 147 26.60 -11.71 -11.32
C CYS A 147 28.04 -11.27 -11.62
N GLY A 148 29.00 -11.68 -10.78
CA GLY A 148 30.43 -11.44 -11.01
C GLY A 148 30.75 -9.95 -11.16
N ALA A 149 31.56 -9.61 -12.18
CA ALA A 149 31.96 -8.22 -12.44
C ALA A 149 30.78 -7.26 -12.68
N LYS A 150 29.67 -7.74 -13.28
CA LYS A 150 28.48 -6.91 -13.46
C LYS A 150 27.90 -6.46 -12.13
N ARG A 151 27.87 -7.35 -11.14
CA ARG A 151 27.38 -7.03 -9.79
C ARG A 151 28.27 -6.01 -9.09
N THR A 152 29.60 -6.20 -9.14
CA THR A 152 30.55 -5.33 -8.42
C THR A 152 30.47 -3.88 -8.89
N ASN A 153 30.14 -3.67 -10.17
CA ASN A 153 30.02 -2.34 -10.77
C ASN A 153 28.59 -1.77 -10.70
N LEU A 154 27.63 -2.46 -10.08
CA LEU A 154 26.29 -1.91 -9.96
C LEU A 154 26.28 -0.70 -9.00
N PRO A 155 25.66 0.41 -9.40
CA PRO A 155 25.31 1.49 -8.49
C PRO A 155 24.52 0.96 -7.28
N LYS A 156 24.62 1.67 -6.17
CA LYS A 156 23.92 1.34 -4.93
C LYS A 156 23.03 2.49 -4.50
N CYS A 157 21.87 2.15 -3.97
CA CYS A 157 20.97 3.05 -3.27
C CYS A 157 21.06 2.77 -1.78
N THR A 158 21.04 3.80 -0.95
CA THR A 158 21.08 3.66 0.51
C THR A 158 19.82 4.29 1.10
N ILE A 159 19.12 3.53 1.94
CA ILE A 159 17.95 4.02 2.68
C ILE A 159 18.23 3.72 4.16
N GLY A 160 18.52 4.76 4.92
CA GLY A 160 18.97 4.62 6.31
C GLY A 160 20.26 3.82 6.39
N SER A 161 20.23 2.67 7.07
CA SER A 161 21.39 1.77 7.22
C SER A 161 21.46 0.64 6.18
N VAL A 162 20.48 0.54 5.28
CA VAL A 162 20.38 -0.56 4.31
C VAL A 162 20.81 -0.09 2.92
N SER A 163 21.70 -0.85 2.29
CA SER A 163 22.16 -0.60 0.93
C SER A 163 21.63 -1.65 -0.04
N TYR A 164 21.09 -1.19 -1.15
CA TYR A 164 20.49 -1.98 -2.23
C TYR A 164 21.28 -1.76 -3.51
N TYR A 165 21.48 -2.81 -4.30
CA TYR A 165 22.08 -2.71 -5.63
C TYR A 165 21.04 -2.27 -6.66
N GLU A 166 21.50 -1.65 -7.75
CA GLU A 166 20.63 -1.26 -8.85
C GLU A 166 19.78 -2.43 -9.39
N GLY A 167 18.48 -2.17 -9.50
CA GLY A 167 17.46 -3.14 -9.90
C GLY A 167 16.86 -3.92 -8.74
N GLU A 168 17.38 -3.83 -7.51
CA GLU A 168 16.74 -4.44 -6.35
C GLU A 168 15.50 -3.67 -5.89
N ARG A 169 14.58 -4.40 -5.23
CA ARG A 169 13.45 -3.78 -4.53
C ARG A 169 13.93 -3.21 -3.20
N MET A 170 13.63 -1.94 -3.01
CA MET A 170 13.90 -1.20 -1.80
C MET A 170 12.64 -1.17 -0.93
N GLN A 171 12.82 -1.49 0.35
CA GLN A 171 11.80 -1.35 1.37
C GLN A 171 12.09 -0.13 2.23
N PHE A 172 11.05 0.65 2.49
CA PHE A 172 11.14 1.83 3.35
C PHE A 172 10.64 1.45 4.75
N PRO A 173 11.48 1.56 5.79
CA PRO A 173 11.06 1.28 7.16
C PRO A 173 9.85 2.11 7.59
N ASP A 174 9.80 3.33 7.08
CA ASP A 174 8.80 4.35 7.36
C ASP A 174 7.48 4.16 6.59
N ASP A 175 7.50 3.45 5.47
CA ASP A 175 6.32 3.12 4.67
C ASP A 175 6.44 1.68 4.13
N PRO A 176 5.93 0.70 4.86
CA PRO A 176 6.02 -0.71 4.45
C PRO A 176 5.14 -1.02 3.24
N CYS A 177 4.22 -0.13 2.86
CA CYS A 177 3.38 -0.26 1.68
C CYS A 177 4.04 0.26 0.42
N LEU A 178 5.06 1.09 0.54
CA LEU A 178 5.82 1.60 -0.58
C LEU A 178 6.94 0.64 -0.96
N THR A 179 7.04 0.31 -2.24
CA THR A 179 8.18 -0.41 -2.78
C THR A 179 8.71 0.33 -3.99
N CYS A 180 10.02 0.55 -3.99
CA CYS A 180 10.69 1.24 -5.09
C CYS A 180 11.78 0.34 -5.66
N ILE A 181 12.11 0.55 -6.93
CA ILE A 181 13.28 -0.10 -7.53
C ILE A 181 14.48 0.83 -7.39
N CYS A 182 15.60 0.30 -6.91
CA CYS A 182 16.87 1.04 -6.89
C CYS A 182 17.31 1.36 -8.32
N THR A 183 17.56 2.64 -8.60
CA THR A 183 17.99 3.14 -9.90
C THR A 183 19.31 3.87 -9.78
N GLN A 184 20.13 3.92 -10.83
CA GLN A 184 21.38 4.69 -10.86
C GLN A 184 21.23 6.18 -10.46
N HIS A 185 20.06 6.78 -10.66
CA HIS A 185 19.77 8.20 -10.33
C HIS A 185 19.16 8.40 -8.94
N PHE A 186 19.32 7.44 -8.03
CA PHE A 186 18.81 7.54 -6.66
C PHE A 186 19.47 8.70 -5.91
N ASN A 187 18.65 9.52 -5.26
CA ASN A 187 19.08 10.59 -4.36
C ASN A 187 18.51 10.28 -2.97
N GLU A 188 19.36 10.22 -1.96
CA GLU A 188 18.93 9.94 -0.58
C GLU A 188 18.12 11.09 0.03
N SER A 189 18.41 12.33 -0.37
CA SER A 189 17.66 13.51 0.09
C SER A 189 16.27 13.62 -0.53
N ASP A 190 16.06 13.00 -1.68
CA ASP A 190 14.76 12.86 -2.33
C ASP A 190 14.61 11.46 -2.97
N PRO A 191 14.31 10.44 -2.14
CA PRO A 191 14.28 9.05 -2.58
C PRO A 191 13.21 8.77 -3.63
N LEU A 192 12.21 9.64 -3.77
CA LEU A 192 11.01 9.40 -4.59
C LEU A 192 11.06 10.11 -5.94
N ALA A 193 11.83 11.19 -6.11
CA ALA A 193 11.86 11.97 -7.35
C ALA A 193 12.27 11.18 -8.61
N HIS A 194 13.19 10.22 -8.47
CA HIS A 194 13.77 9.50 -9.61
C HIS A 194 13.66 7.98 -9.53
N THR A 195 13.08 7.47 -8.45
CA THR A 195 12.87 6.03 -8.30
C THR A 195 11.53 5.63 -8.86
N LYS A 196 11.48 4.41 -9.40
CA LYS A 196 10.22 3.84 -9.86
C LYS A 196 9.54 3.15 -8.70
N CYS A 197 8.74 3.92 -7.97
CA CYS A 197 7.96 3.44 -6.84
C CYS A 197 6.56 2.98 -7.24
N TYR A 198 6.03 2.04 -6.48
CA TYR A 198 4.64 1.64 -6.53
C TYR A 198 4.16 1.27 -5.13
N THR A 199 2.88 1.49 -4.87
CA THR A 199 2.25 1.06 -3.64
C THR A 199 1.82 -0.39 -3.78
N ASN A 200 2.20 -1.23 -2.83
CA ASN A 200 1.71 -2.59 -2.74
C ASN A 200 0.22 -2.58 -2.42
N GLU A 201 -0.59 -3.08 -3.35
CA GLU A 201 -1.99 -3.41 -3.10
C GLU A 201 -2.06 -4.82 -2.52
N CYS A 202 -2.85 -5.01 -1.45
CA CYS A 202 -2.94 -6.29 -0.78
C CYS A 202 -3.97 -7.17 -1.49
N ALA A 203 -3.54 -8.00 -2.43
CA ALA A 203 -4.44 -8.82 -3.26
C ALA A 203 -5.08 -10.03 -2.55
N PHE A 204 -5.42 -9.92 -1.26
CA PHE A 204 -5.99 -11.03 -0.49
C PHE A 204 -7.37 -11.46 -0.99
N GLU A 205 -8.12 -10.59 -1.67
CA GLU A 205 -9.39 -10.96 -2.32
C GLU A 205 -9.19 -11.92 -3.51
N LEU A 206 -7.97 -12.00 -4.08
CA LEU A 206 -7.61 -12.96 -5.13
C LEU A 206 -7.10 -14.29 -4.55
N ILE A 207 -6.35 -14.22 -3.45
CA ILE A 207 -5.60 -15.36 -2.92
C ILE A 207 -6.43 -16.11 -1.85
N SER A 208 -7.28 -15.39 -1.12
CA SER A 208 -8.02 -15.90 0.03
C SER A 208 -9.45 -15.33 0.10
N PRO A 209 -10.30 -15.52 -0.92
CA PRO A 209 -11.64 -14.93 -0.97
C PRO A 209 -12.58 -15.44 0.14
N SER A 210 -12.36 -16.64 0.66
CA SER A 210 -13.11 -17.19 1.80
C SER A 210 -12.99 -16.37 3.08
N VAL A 211 -11.91 -15.61 3.19
CA VAL A 211 -11.53 -14.93 4.41
C VAL A 211 -12.27 -13.62 4.59
N SER A 212 -12.48 -12.88 3.48
CA SER A 212 -13.33 -11.69 3.44
C SER A 212 -14.80 -12.07 3.59
N ALA A 213 -15.25 -13.15 2.94
CA ALA A 213 -16.64 -13.62 3.03
C ALA A 213 -17.06 -14.04 4.45
N ASN A 214 -16.14 -14.58 5.24
CA ASN A 214 -16.44 -15.08 6.59
C ASN A 214 -16.16 -14.06 7.70
N GLY A 215 -15.84 -12.80 7.37
CA GLY A 215 -15.56 -11.76 8.37
C GLY A 215 -14.36 -12.08 9.27
N SER A 216 -13.34 -12.75 8.71
CA SER A 216 -12.14 -13.09 9.46
C SER A 216 -11.32 -11.84 9.79
N ALA A 217 -10.72 -11.80 10.98
CA ALA A 217 -9.88 -10.68 11.41
C ALA A 217 -8.46 -10.80 10.82
N PRO A 218 -7.90 -9.74 10.20
CA PRO A 218 -6.54 -9.77 9.65
C PRO A 218 -5.49 -9.82 10.76
N VAL A 219 -4.42 -10.59 10.53
CA VAL A 219 -3.25 -10.67 11.40
C VAL A 219 -2.04 -10.10 10.67
N TYR A 220 -1.44 -9.08 11.30
CA TYR A 220 -0.23 -8.42 10.82
C TYR A 220 0.97 -8.85 11.66
N TYR A 221 2.08 -9.16 10.99
CA TYR A 221 3.36 -9.42 11.66
C TYR A 221 4.32 -8.27 11.44
N GLY A 222 4.81 -7.70 12.53
CA GLY A 222 5.74 -6.57 12.50
C GLY A 222 5.18 -5.38 11.72
N ASN A 223 6.07 -4.63 11.08
CA ASN A 223 5.71 -3.48 10.26
C ASN A 223 5.48 -3.89 8.79
N ARG A 224 4.48 -4.72 8.52
CA ARG A 224 4.11 -5.14 7.15
C ARG A 224 2.89 -4.39 6.64
N CYS A 225 2.89 -4.08 5.35
CA CYS A 225 1.75 -3.42 4.70
C CYS A 225 0.49 -4.28 4.64
N CYS A 226 0.66 -5.57 4.33
CA CYS A 226 -0.43 -6.50 4.08
C CYS A 226 -0.55 -7.52 5.21
N PRO A 227 -1.79 -7.97 5.51
CA PRO A 227 -1.99 -9.05 6.46
C PRO A 227 -1.35 -10.32 5.94
N TRP A 228 -0.77 -11.10 6.85
CA TRP A 228 -0.14 -12.38 6.53
C TRP A 228 -1.11 -13.54 6.74
N GLU A 229 -1.90 -13.44 7.79
CA GLU A 229 -2.81 -14.47 8.26
C GLU A 229 -4.17 -13.85 8.57
N TRP A 230 -5.15 -14.72 8.77
CA TRP A 230 -6.50 -14.32 9.10
C TRP A 230 -7.10 -15.28 10.12
N ARG A 231 -7.73 -14.71 11.13
CA ARG A 231 -8.38 -15.47 12.20
C ARG A 231 -9.88 -15.54 11.92
N PRO A 232 -10.44 -16.74 11.74
CA PRO A 232 -11.88 -16.91 11.61
C PRO A 232 -12.60 -16.32 12.81
N ARG A 233 -13.82 -15.83 12.57
CA ARG A 233 -14.76 -15.53 13.65
C ARG A 233 -15.18 -16.87 14.28
N MET A 234 -14.95 -17.03 15.59
CA MET A 234 -15.45 -18.17 16.36
C MET A 234 -16.95 -18.04 16.57
#